data_AF-A0A7C3YX24-F1
#
_entry.id   AF-A0A7C3YX24-F1
#
_cell.length_a   1.000
_cell.length_b   1.000
_cell.length_c   1.000
_cell.angle_alpha   90.00
_cell.angle_beta   90.00
_cell.angle_gamma   90.00
#
_symmetry.space_group_name_H-M   'P 1'
#
loop_
_entity.id
_entity.type
_entity.pdbx_description
1 polymer ?
#
loop_
_entity_poly.entity_id
_entity_poly.type
_entity_poly.pdbx_seq_one_letter_code
_entity_poly.pdbx_strand_id
1 'polypeptide(L)'
;MVKFISRTERIFIVKFLFIVFICFISYFVSKGMLYCSVPDKMNLQGRLTDANGNNKTGIHTLKFYIYNNVNNPVGQYIWESESISTEVTDGIFQVEIGDANLKEIFKTYTDLWLEIEVDSEILAPRQKLSSSGYAYKSELADKAQLAFELSGVKSTPNGIILLELTIIRKITRSDIKKKQYI
;
A
#
# COMPACT_ATOMS: atom_id res chain seq x y z
N MET A 1 -16.45 -41.20 49.63
CA MET A 1 -15.35 -40.41 50.25
C MET A 1 -15.08 -39.21 49.35
N VAL A 2 -15.63 -38.03 49.67
CA VAL A 2 -15.47 -36.82 48.85
C VAL A 2 -14.11 -36.20 49.17
N LYS A 3 -13.21 -36.15 48.19
CA LYS A 3 -11.85 -35.63 48.36
C LYS A 3 -11.92 -34.09 48.40
N PHE A 4 -11.95 -33.52 49.61
CA PHE A 4 -11.99 -32.07 49.80
C PHE A 4 -10.64 -31.46 49.40
N ILE A 5 -10.61 -30.81 48.22
CA ILE A 5 -9.45 -30.04 47.75
C ILE A 5 -9.23 -28.87 48.73
N SER A 6 -8.04 -28.81 49.32
CA SER A 6 -7.64 -27.82 50.32
C SER A 6 -7.55 -26.40 49.73
N ARG A 7 -7.62 -25.38 50.59
CA ARG A 7 -7.67 -23.97 50.15
C ARG A 7 -6.43 -23.55 49.36
N THR A 8 -5.27 -24.14 49.62
CA THR A 8 -4.00 -23.89 48.92
C THR A 8 -3.97 -24.51 47.53
N GLU A 9 -4.49 -25.72 47.36
CA GLU A 9 -4.62 -26.41 46.06
C GLU A 9 -5.54 -25.65 45.11
N ARG A 10 -6.64 -25.06 45.60
CA ARG A 10 -7.55 -24.23 44.78
C ARG A 10 -6.86 -22.96 44.27
N ILE A 11 -6.04 -22.31 45.08
CA ILE A 11 -5.28 -21.11 44.67
C ILE A 11 -4.24 -21.48 43.61
N PHE A 12 -3.61 -22.66 43.73
CA PHE A 12 -2.67 -23.18 42.74
C PHE A 12 -3.36 -23.47 41.40
N ILE A 13 -4.54 -24.11 41.42
CA ILE A 13 -5.34 -24.42 40.23
C ILE A 13 -5.84 -23.14 39.53
N VAL A 14 -6.30 -22.13 40.28
CA VAL A 14 -6.79 -20.88 39.69
C VAL A 14 -5.65 -20.08 39.04
N LYS A 15 -4.45 -20.05 39.65
CA LYS A 15 -3.26 -19.42 39.05
C LYS A 15 -2.81 -20.15 37.79
N PHE A 16 -2.85 -21.47 37.79
CA PHE A 16 -2.52 -22.28 36.62
C PHE A 16 -3.51 -22.03 35.47
N LEU A 17 -4.82 -22.01 35.74
CA LEU A 17 -5.84 -21.70 34.74
C LEU A 17 -5.71 -20.26 34.20
N PHE A 18 -5.36 -19.30 35.05
CA PHE A 18 -5.15 -17.91 34.63
C PHE A 18 -3.94 -17.76 33.70
N ILE A 19 -2.84 -18.46 33.98
CA ILE A 19 -1.65 -18.47 33.12
C ILE A 19 -1.96 -19.12 31.75
N VAL A 20 -2.69 -20.24 31.74
CA VAL A 20 -3.10 -20.91 30.49
C VAL A 20 -4.01 -20.01 29.65
N PHE A 21 -4.92 -19.28 30.28
CA PHE A 21 -5.80 -18.32 29.60
C PHE A 21 -5.02 -17.15 28.99
N ILE A 22 -4.02 -16.60 29.71
CA ILE A 22 -3.13 -15.56 29.18
C ILE A 22 -2.33 -16.07 27.98
N CYS A 23 -1.78 -17.28 28.06
CA CYS A 23 -1.04 -17.88 26.95
C CYS A 23 -1.93 -18.12 25.72
N PHE A 24 -3.20 -18.49 25.92
CA PHE A 24 -4.16 -18.69 24.85
C PHE A 24 -4.52 -17.38 24.15
N ILE A 25 -4.72 -16.30 24.92
CA ILE A 25 -4.93 -14.95 24.37
C ILE A 25 -3.69 -14.48 23.58
N SER A 26 -2.48 -14.67 24.14
CA SER A 26 -1.23 -14.30 23.48
C SER A 26 -1.00 -15.04 22.16
N TYR A 27 -1.42 -16.30 22.08
CA TYR A 27 -1.34 -17.10 20.85
C TYR A 27 -2.25 -16.56 19.75
N PHE A 28 -3.46 -16.12 20.10
CA PHE A 28 -4.42 -15.55 19.16
C PHE A 28 -3.99 -14.17 18.64
N VAL A 29 -3.44 -13.32 19.51
CA VAL A 29 -2.98 -11.96 19.13
C VAL A 29 -1.81 -12.01 18.14
N SER A 30 -0.94 -13.02 18.24
CA SER A 30 0.28 -13.12 17.41
C SER A 30 0.01 -13.54 15.95
N LYS A 31 -1.17 -14.09 15.64
CA LYS A 31 -1.51 -14.56 14.28
C LYS A 31 -2.26 -13.51 13.45
N GLY A 32 -2.47 -12.31 13.97
CA GLY A 32 -3.02 -11.17 13.24
C GLY A 32 -1.99 -10.53 12.29
N MET A 33 -1.37 -11.30 11.40
CA MET A 33 -0.61 -10.72 10.30
C MET A 33 -1.57 -10.29 9.20
N LEU A 34 -1.65 -8.96 9.07
CA LEU A 34 -2.47 -8.24 8.11
C LEU A 34 -1.98 -8.54 6.69
N TYR A 35 -2.75 -9.33 5.94
CA TYR A 35 -2.70 -9.29 4.50
C TYR A 35 -3.33 -7.97 4.05
N CYS A 36 -2.54 -6.90 4.02
CA CYS A 36 -2.94 -5.68 3.33
C CYS A 36 -2.66 -5.89 1.84
N SER A 37 -3.54 -6.62 1.17
CA SER A 37 -3.57 -6.61 -0.30
C SER A 37 -4.12 -5.25 -0.70
N VAL A 38 -3.24 -4.32 -1.08
CA VAL A 38 -3.66 -3.07 -1.72
C VAL A 38 -4.52 -3.46 -2.92
N PRO A 39 -5.79 -3.01 -3.00
CA PRO A 39 -6.64 -3.29 -4.14
C PRO A 39 -5.94 -2.87 -5.42
N ASP A 40 -5.87 -3.75 -6.41
CA ASP A 40 -5.22 -3.46 -7.69
C ASP A 40 -6.02 -2.48 -8.57
N LYS A 41 -7.18 -2.04 -8.07
CA LYS A 41 -8.10 -1.14 -8.74
C LYS A 41 -8.56 -0.02 -7.81
N MET A 42 -8.84 1.14 -8.41
CA MET A 42 -9.36 2.32 -7.73
C MET A 42 -10.77 2.66 -8.21
N ASN A 43 -11.62 3.09 -7.27
CA ASN A 43 -12.94 3.60 -7.60
C ASN A 43 -12.85 5.07 -7.99
N LEU A 44 -13.40 5.41 -9.15
CA LEU A 44 -13.65 6.77 -9.60
C LEU A 44 -15.15 7.04 -9.57
N GLN A 45 -15.53 8.14 -8.95
CA GLN A 45 -16.88 8.67 -8.98
C GLN A 45 -16.85 10.07 -9.55
N GLY A 46 -17.78 10.36 -10.45
CA GLY A 46 -17.92 11.68 -11.06
C GLY A 46 -19.38 12.03 -11.27
N ARG A 47 -19.61 13.32 -11.57
CA ARG A 47 -20.91 13.81 -12.02
C ARG A 47 -20.80 14.36 -13.43
N LEU A 48 -21.56 13.78 -14.35
CA LEU A 48 -21.71 14.20 -15.73
C LEU A 48 -22.86 15.21 -15.83
N THR A 49 -22.50 16.45 -16.17
CA THR A 49 -23.45 17.54 -16.41
C THR A 49 -23.25 18.09 -17.81
N ASP A 50 -24.34 18.50 -18.46
CA ASP A 50 -24.29 19.23 -19.72
C ASP A 50 -23.86 20.70 -19.53
N ALA A 51 -23.59 21.43 -20.62
CA ALA A 51 -23.22 22.85 -20.61
C ALA A 51 -24.26 23.75 -19.91
N ASN A 52 -25.52 23.30 -19.86
CA ASN A 52 -26.61 23.98 -19.15
C ASN A 52 -26.72 23.62 -17.66
N GLY A 53 -25.82 22.77 -17.15
CA GLY A 53 -25.84 22.28 -15.76
C GLY A 53 -26.84 21.16 -15.47
N ASN A 54 -27.50 20.63 -16.50
CA ASN A 54 -28.43 19.51 -16.36
C ASN A 54 -27.66 18.20 -16.22
N ASN A 55 -28.09 17.36 -15.28
CA ASN A 55 -27.53 16.04 -15.07
C ASN A 55 -27.84 15.13 -16.27
N LYS A 56 -26.82 14.48 -16.83
CA LYS A 56 -27.02 13.47 -17.88
C LYS A 56 -27.39 12.13 -17.25
N THR A 57 -28.33 11.41 -17.85
CA THR A 57 -28.76 10.08 -17.40
C THR A 57 -28.80 9.15 -18.60
N GLY A 58 -28.35 7.91 -18.44
CA GLY A 58 -28.29 6.92 -19.50
C GLY A 58 -26.99 6.13 -19.50
N ILE A 59 -26.83 5.27 -20.50
CA ILE A 59 -25.60 4.50 -20.70
C ILE A 59 -24.61 5.38 -21.46
N HIS A 60 -23.43 5.58 -20.89
CA HIS A 60 -22.35 6.36 -21.47
C HIS A 60 -21.07 5.53 -21.54
N THR A 61 -20.27 5.73 -22.58
CA THR A 61 -18.96 5.08 -22.70
C THR A 61 -17.88 6.01 -22.18
N LEU A 62 -17.17 5.57 -21.15
CA LEU A 62 -16.09 6.30 -20.50
C LEU A 62 -14.73 5.70 -20.85
N LYS A 63 -13.75 6.56 -21.10
CA LYS A 63 -12.34 6.17 -21.21
C LYS A 63 -11.47 7.13 -20.41
N PHE A 64 -10.47 6.59 -19.73
CA PHE A 64 -9.64 7.33 -18.79
C PHE A 64 -8.19 7.34 -19.26
N TYR A 65 -7.54 8.49 -19.13
CA TYR A 65 -6.13 8.67 -19.47
C TYR A 65 -5.40 9.36 -18.34
N ILE A 66 -4.15 8.95 -18.11
CA ILE A 66 -3.31 9.54 -17.08
C ILE A 66 -2.06 10.15 -17.69
N TYR A 67 -1.71 11.34 -17.21
CA TYR A 67 -0.56 12.12 -17.62
C TYR A 67 0.33 12.42 -16.40
N ASN A 68 1.64 12.54 -16.62
CA ASN A 68 2.62 13.00 -15.62
C ASN A 68 2.87 14.52 -15.65
N ASN A 69 2.17 15.26 -16.52
CA ASN A 69 2.22 16.71 -16.58
C ASN A 69 0.91 17.25 -17.17
N VAL A 70 0.36 18.29 -16.55
CA VAL A 70 -0.86 18.97 -17.01
C VAL A 70 -0.75 19.50 -18.45
N ASN A 71 0.46 19.88 -18.87
CA ASN A 71 0.72 20.50 -20.19
C ASN A 71 1.02 19.49 -21.30
N ASN A 72 1.05 18.19 -21.01
CA ASN A 72 1.33 17.20 -22.06
C ASN A 72 0.27 17.31 -23.18
N PRO A 73 0.66 17.20 -24.46
CA PRO A 73 -0.31 17.15 -25.56
C PRO A 73 -1.31 16.00 -25.35
N VAL A 74 -2.55 16.20 -25.80
CA VAL A 74 -3.55 15.13 -25.86
C VAL A 74 -2.96 13.95 -26.65
N GLY A 75 -3.06 12.74 -26.11
CA GLY A 75 -2.50 11.52 -26.71
C GLY A 75 -1.07 11.17 -26.28
N GLN A 76 -0.38 12.01 -25.50
CA GLN A 76 0.88 11.66 -24.81
C GLN A 76 0.63 11.22 -23.36
N TYR A 77 -0.32 10.31 -23.18
CA TYR A 77 -0.62 9.71 -21.88
C TYR A 77 0.44 8.66 -21.51
N ILE A 78 0.64 8.47 -20.21
CA ILE A 78 1.47 7.40 -19.67
C ILE A 78 0.66 6.14 -19.35
N TRP A 79 -0.67 6.27 -19.30
CA TRP A 79 -1.59 5.15 -19.10
C TRP A 79 -2.97 5.46 -19.70
N GLU A 80 -3.62 4.43 -20.22
CA GLU A 80 -5.01 4.46 -20.70
C GLU A 80 -5.81 3.29 -20.14
N SER A 81 -7.10 3.52 -19.90
CA SER A 81 -8.05 2.47 -19.54
C SER A 81 -8.65 1.80 -20.78
N GLU A 82 -9.24 0.62 -20.56
CA GLU A 82 -10.23 0.07 -21.47
C GLU A 82 -11.47 0.98 -21.56
N SER A 83 -12.25 0.82 -22.64
CA SER A 83 -13.54 1.50 -22.79
C SER A 83 -14.58 0.88 -21.85
N ILE A 84 -15.11 1.68 -20.93
CA ILE A 84 -16.04 1.24 -19.90
C ILE A 84 -17.42 1.82 -20.18
N SER A 85 -18.38 0.95 -20.50
CA SER A 85 -19.78 1.36 -20.58
C SER A 85 -20.40 1.33 -19.19
N THR A 86 -20.92 2.46 -18.73
CA THR A 86 -21.54 2.57 -17.39
C THR A 86 -22.87 3.30 -17.46
N GLU A 87 -23.79 2.89 -16.60
CA GLU A 87 -25.07 3.58 -16.43
C GLU A 87 -24.87 4.77 -15.50
N VAL A 88 -25.15 5.96 -16.03
CA VAL A 88 -25.14 7.21 -15.31
C VAL A 88 -26.56 7.48 -14.82
N THR A 89 -26.74 7.59 -13.51
CA THR A 89 -28.04 7.88 -12.90
C THR A 89 -27.97 9.22 -12.19
N ASP A 90 -28.85 10.15 -12.58
CA ASP A 90 -28.87 11.52 -12.04
C ASP A 90 -27.51 12.22 -12.16
N GLY A 91 -26.84 12.03 -13.30
CA GLY A 91 -25.50 12.57 -13.55
C GLY A 91 -24.39 11.82 -12.83
N ILE A 92 -24.67 10.96 -11.86
CA ILE A 92 -23.62 10.29 -11.08
C ILE A 92 -23.22 8.99 -11.76
N PHE A 93 -21.92 8.78 -11.89
CA PHE A 93 -21.34 7.51 -12.32
C PHE A 93 -20.29 7.03 -11.32
N GLN A 94 -20.16 5.72 -11.20
CA GLN A 94 -19.10 5.08 -10.43
C GLN A 94 -18.49 3.97 -11.28
N VAL A 95 -17.17 4.01 -11.44
CA VAL A 95 -16.42 3.00 -12.18
C VAL A 95 -15.18 2.62 -11.41
N GLU A 96 -14.76 1.38 -11.59
CA GLU A 96 -13.52 0.87 -11.01
C GLU A 96 -12.49 0.74 -12.13
N ILE A 97 -11.35 1.43 -11.98
CA ILE A 97 -10.26 1.39 -12.95
C ILE A 97 -8.95 0.97 -12.29
N GLY A 98 -8.15 0.19 -13.00
CA GLY A 98 -6.79 -0.12 -12.57
C GLY A 98 -6.27 -1.45 -13.08
N ASP A 99 -4.96 -1.51 -13.20
CA ASP A 99 -4.18 -2.66 -13.62
C ASP A 99 -2.80 -2.62 -12.94
N ALA A 100 -1.96 -3.61 -13.24
CA ALA A 100 -0.60 -3.67 -12.69
C ALA A 100 0.29 -2.48 -13.13
N ASN A 101 0.09 -1.95 -14.34
CA ASN A 101 0.88 -0.84 -14.89
C ASN A 101 0.56 0.48 -14.16
N LEU A 102 -0.73 0.72 -13.90
CA LEU A 102 -1.22 1.88 -13.18
C LEU A 102 -0.62 1.95 -11.78
N LYS A 103 -0.54 0.81 -11.09
CA LYS A 103 0.09 0.69 -9.78
C LYS A 103 1.57 1.08 -9.79
N GLU A 104 2.30 0.71 -10.84
CA GLU A 104 3.71 1.10 -11.01
C GLU A 104 3.85 2.59 -11.30
N ILE A 105 2.94 3.17 -12.09
CA ILE A 105 2.89 4.60 -12.38
C ILE A 105 2.66 5.41 -11.10
N PHE A 106 1.72 5.00 -10.24
CA PHE A 106 1.49 5.64 -8.95
C PHE A 106 2.68 5.57 -8.00
N LYS A 107 3.55 4.56 -8.13
CA LYS A 107 4.80 4.47 -7.35
C LYS A 107 5.92 5.33 -7.93
N THR A 108 5.91 5.54 -9.24
CA THR A 108 6.99 6.22 -9.98
C THR A 108 6.80 7.73 -10.02
N TYR A 109 5.56 8.20 -10.14
CA TYR A 109 5.24 9.61 -10.33
C TYR A 109 4.45 10.17 -9.15
N THR A 110 4.83 11.37 -8.69
CA THR A 110 4.15 12.08 -7.59
C THR A 110 3.02 12.98 -8.06
N ASP A 111 3.16 13.54 -9.26
CA ASP A 111 2.17 14.41 -9.87
C ASP A 111 1.55 13.71 -11.07
N LEU A 112 0.27 13.38 -10.93
CA LEU A 112 -0.51 12.70 -11.95
C LEU A 112 -1.78 13.51 -12.24
N TRP A 113 -2.21 13.48 -13.50
CA TRP A 113 -3.41 14.16 -13.97
C TRP A 113 -4.29 13.19 -14.73
N LEU A 114 -5.58 13.18 -14.40
CA LEU A 114 -6.61 12.39 -15.03
C LEU A 114 -7.33 13.22 -16.10
N GLU A 115 -7.46 12.64 -17.28
CA GLU A 115 -8.30 13.10 -18.38
C GLU A 115 -9.38 12.05 -18.61
N ILE A 116 -10.61 12.51 -18.86
CA ILE A 116 -11.79 11.64 -19.02
C ILE A 116 -12.39 11.95 -20.38
N GLU A 117 -12.64 10.90 -21.15
CA GLU A 117 -13.37 10.95 -22.42
C GLU A 117 -14.73 10.27 -22.23
N VAL A 118 -15.79 10.97 -22.63
CA VAL A 118 -17.18 10.52 -22.52
C VAL A 118 -17.82 10.57 -23.90
N ASP A 119 -18.29 9.43 -24.42
CA ASP A 119 -18.92 9.32 -25.74
C ASP A 119 -18.11 9.97 -26.88
N SER A 120 -16.77 9.86 -26.83
CA SER A 120 -15.80 10.47 -27.75
C SER A 120 -15.54 11.98 -27.56
N GLU A 121 -16.06 12.58 -26.50
CA GLU A 121 -15.77 13.96 -26.10
C GLU A 121 -14.78 13.99 -24.93
N ILE A 122 -13.66 14.69 -25.11
CA ILE A 122 -12.65 14.85 -24.06
C ILE A 122 -13.09 15.97 -23.12
N LEU A 123 -13.27 15.63 -21.84
CA LEU A 123 -13.63 16.57 -20.81
C LEU A 123 -12.39 17.33 -20.31
N ALA A 124 -12.43 18.65 -20.45
CA ALA A 124 -11.44 19.59 -19.92
C ALA A 124 -12.06 20.43 -18.78
N PRO A 125 -11.28 20.87 -17.78
CA PRO A 125 -9.83 20.68 -17.60
C PRO A 125 -9.46 19.33 -16.95
N ARG A 126 -8.21 18.89 -17.17
CA ARG A 126 -7.65 17.69 -16.52
C ARG A 126 -7.64 17.82 -15.00
N GLN A 127 -7.98 16.76 -14.30
CA GLN A 127 -8.06 16.74 -12.84
C GLN A 127 -6.75 16.22 -12.25
N LYS A 128 -6.16 16.97 -11.31
CA LYS A 128 -4.97 16.48 -10.59
C LYS A 128 -5.37 15.31 -9.69
N LEU A 129 -4.73 14.16 -9.87
CA LEU A 129 -4.85 13.01 -8.97
C LEU A 129 -3.99 13.30 -7.73
N SER A 130 -4.62 13.81 -6.67
CA SER A 130 -3.97 13.83 -5.36
C SER A 130 -3.99 12.42 -4.79
N SER A 131 -2.81 11.88 -4.47
CA SER A 131 -2.68 10.66 -3.69
C SER A 131 -3.57 10.75 -2.46
N SER A 132 -4.62 9.92 -2.40
CA SER A 132 -5.49 9.86 -1.23
C SER A 132 -4.64 9.52 0.00
N GLY A 133 -5.03 9.97 1.19
CA GLY A 133 -4.22 9.82 2.41
C GLY A 133 -3.78 8.39 2.77
N TYR A 134 -4.29 7.37 2.07
CA TYR A 134 -3.86 5.97 2.17
C TYR A 134 -2.45 5.74 1.57
N ALA A 135 -2.09 6.43 0.47
CA ALA A 135 -0.78 6.28 -0.17
C ALA A 135 0.36 6.86 0.69
N TYR A 136 0.12 7.98 1.38
CA TYR A 136 1.12 8.59 2.26
C TYR A 136 1.50 7.68 3.44
N LYS A 137 0.56 6.89 3.97
CA LYS A 137 0.84 5.93 5.04
C LYS A 137 1.67 4.73 4.56
N SER A 138 1.47 4.29 3.30
CA SER A 138 2.24 3.18 2.71
C SER A 138 3.68 3.58 2.44
N GLU A 139 3.92 4.79 1.90
CA GLU A 139 5.27 5.29 1.62
C GLU A 139 6.14 5.34 2.89
N LEU A 140 5.57 5.75 4.03
CA LEU A 140 6.28 5.76 5.31
C LEU A 140 6.63 4.34 5.81
N ALA A 141 5.76 3.36 5.56
CA ALA A 141 6.00 1.97 5.94
C ALA A 141 7.08 1.33 5.04
N ASP A 142 7.02 1.56 3.73
CA ASP A 142 8.00 1.05 2.78
C ASP A 142 9.40 1.65 3.03
N LYS A 143 9.47 2.96 3.31
CA LYS A 143 10.73 3.61 3.70
C LYS A 143 11.30 3.09 5.01
N ALA A 144 10.45 2.74 5.98
CA ALA A 144 10.91 2.14 7.24
C ALA A 144 11.51 0.74 7.01
N GLN A 145 10.91 -0.05 6.11
CA GLN A 145 11.41 -1.39 5.76
C GLN A 145 12.73 -1.32 4.98
N LEU A 146 12.85 -0.39 4.03
CA LEU A 146 14.10 -0.13 3.32
C LEU A 146 15.22 0.38 4.24
N ALA A 147 14.90 1.29 5.17
CA ALA A 147 15.86 1.77 6.17
C ALA A 147 16.35 0.63 7.09
N PHE A 148 15.47 -0.31 7.41
CA PHE A 148 15.82 -1.50 8.18
C PHE A 148 16.77 -2.44 7.40
N GLU A 149 16.50 -2.68 6.12
CA GLU A 149 17.36 -3.49 5.24
C GLU A 149 18.74 -2.86 5.01
N LEU A 150 18.82 -1.54 4.80
CA LEU A 150 20.08 -0.80 4.64
C LEU A 150 20.92 -0.73 5.93
N SER A 151 20.29 -0.82 7.09
CA SER A 151 20.98 -0.88 8.39
C SER A 151 21.66 -2.23 8.67
N GLY A 152 21.47 -3.22 7.78
CA GLY A 152 22.08 -4.56 7.89
C GLY A 152 21.53 -5.42 9.03
N VAL A 153 20.52 -4.95 9.76
CA VAL A 153 19.87 -5.70 10.83
C VAL A 153 18.85 -6.64 10.21
N LYS A 154 19.15 -7.92 10.08
CA LYS A 154 18.14 -8.93 9.73
C LYS A 154 17.37 -9.33 10.99
N SER A 155 16.14 -8.85 11.15
CA SER A 155 15.23 -9.38 12.18
C SER A 155 14.89 -10.83 11.86
N THR A 156 15.31 -11.75 12.71
CA THR A 156 14.67 -13.07 12.74
C THR A 156 13.28 -12.94 13.38
N PRO A 157 12.27 -13.75 12.96
CA PRO A 157 10.89 -13.67 13.46
C PRO A 157 10.71 -13.78 14.98
N ASN A 158 11.78 -14.15 15.71
CA ASN A 158 11.78 -14.36 17.15
C ASN A 158 12.49 -13.23 17.93
N GLY A 159 12.78 -12.09 17.29
CA GLY A 159 13.32 -10.90 17.97
C GLY A 159 14.78 -11.03 18.44
N ILE A 160 15.49 -12.10 18.06
CA ILE A 160 16.91 -12.24 18.36
C ILE A 160 17.71 -11.53 17.27
N ILE A 161 18.26 -10.37 17.62
CA ILE A 161 19.27 -9.67 16.81
C ILE A 161 20.59 -10.39 17.03
N LEU A 162 20.99 -11.23 16.07
CA LEU A 162 22.36 -11.72 16.00
C LEU A 162 23.20 -10.63 15.33
N LEU A 163 23.89 -9.82 16.15
CA LEU A 163 25.04 -9.06 15.67
C LEU A 163 26.13 -10.10 15.34
N GLU A 164 26.20 -10.57 14.10
CA GLU A 164 27.42 -11.23 13.63
C GLU A 164 28.53 -10.17 13.61
N LEU A 165 29.25 -10.06 14.73
CA LEU A 165 30.56 -9.42 14.77
C LEU A 165 31.52 -10.29 13.97
N THR A 166 31.45 -10.18 12.64
CA THR A 166 32.56 -10.63 11.80
C THR A 166 33.75 -9.78 12.21
N ILE A 167 34.79 -10.44 12.74
CA ILE A 167 36.05 -9.79 13.12
C ILE A 167 36.63 -9.17 11.85
N ILE A 168 36.39 -7.87 11.64
CA ILE A 168 37.11 -7.11 10.63
C ILE A 168 38.55 -7.07 11.14
N ARG A 169 39.42 -7.92 10.57
CA ARG A 169 40.87 -7.75 10.72
C ARG A 169 41.16 -6.30 10.39
N LYS A 170 41.65 -5.57 11.39
CA LYS A 170 42.07 -4.17 11.30
C LYS A 170 43.03 -4.04 10.11
N ILE A 171 42.53 -3.53 8.98
CA ILE A 171 43.37 -3.22 7.82
C ILE A 171 44.35 -2.17 8.31
N THR A 172 45.60 -2.57 8.49
CA THR A 172 46.65 -1.66 8.92
C THR A 172 47.15 -0.94 7.68
N ARG A 173 47.44 0.36 7.81
CA ARG A 173 47.81 1.29 6.70
C ARG A 173 48.96 0.80 5.79
N SER A 174 49.66 -0.26 6.17
CA SER A 174 50.71 -0.92 5.38
C SER A 174 50.18 -1.64 4.12
N ASP A 175 48.96 -2.16 4.13
CA ASP A 175 48.44 -2.98 3.01
C ASP A 175 48.03 -2.14 1.79
N ILE A 176 47.78 -0.85 1.98
CA ILE A 176 47.34 0.07 0.92
C ILE A 176 48.52 0.50 0.02
N LYS A 177 49.76 0.54 0.54
CA LYS A 177 50.93 0.98 -0.25
C LYS A 177 51.45 -0.05 -1.25
N LYS A 178 51.14 -1.35 -1.07
CA LYS A 178 51.72 -2.41 -1.92
C LYS A 178 50.97 -2.60 -3.26
N LYS A 179 49.81 -1.97 -3.44
CA LYS A 179 48.96 -2.10 -4.65
C LYS A 179 49.13 -0.95 -5.65
N GLN A 180 50.10 -0.06 -5.45
CA GLN A 180 50.40 1.09 -6.32
C GLN A 180 51.68 0.91 -7.16
N TYR A 181 52.33 -0.25 -7.10
CA TYR A 181 53.53 -0.56 -7.87
C TYR A 181 53.54 -2.00 -8.40
N ILE A 182 52.46 -2.41 -9.08
CA ILE A 182 52.50 -3.44 -10.14
C ILE A 182 51.47 -3.03 -11.18
#